data_AF-A0A1I5DXR5-F1
#
_entry.id   AF-A0A1I5DXR5-F1
#
_cell.length_a   1.000
_cell.length_b   1.000
_cell.length_c   1.000
_cell.angle_alpha   90.00
_cell.angle_beta   90.00
_cell.angle_gamma   90.00
#
_symmetry.space_group_name_H-M   'P 1'
#
loop_
_entity.id
_entity.type
_entity.pdbx_description
1 polymer ?
#
loop_
_entity_poly.entity_id
_entity_poly.type
_entity_poly.pdbx_seq_one_letter_code
_entity_poly.pdbx_strand_id
1 'polypeptide(L)'
;MKVLVKNLKGTADHLPPSGYSSWEEYWTRKTGRRFSNCACLNCNFRAEVGGHVKKVNGGAEWYITPLCSSCNHYTNDEPFYVDSADLVPAR
;
A
#
# COMPACT_ATOMS: atom_id res chain seq x y z
N MET A 1 2.43 11.63 9.14
CA MET A 1 2.83 12.72 8.20
C MET A 1 2.31 12.33 6.82
N LYS A 2 1.79 13.27 6.03
CA LYS A 2 1.26 12.92 4.70
C LYS A 2 2.40 12.69 3.71
N VAL A 3 2.33 11.60 2.95
CA VAL A 3 3.31 11.24 1.91
C VAL A 3 2.58 11.02 0.60
N LEU A 4 3.06 11.66 -0.47
CA LEU A 4 2.53 11.47 -1.81
C LEU A 4 3.14 10.21 -2.43
N VAL A 5 2.29 9.27 -2.82
CA VAL A 5 2.67 7.97 -3.39
C VAL A 5 1.93 7.73 -4.71
N LYS A 6 2.42 6.78 -5.50
CA LYS A 6 1.72 6.26 -6.67
C LYS A 6 1.81 4.75 -6.73
N ASN A 7 0.81 4.12 -7.33
CA ASN A 7 0.77 2.68 -7.53
C ASN A 7 1.94 2.20 -8.38
N LEU A 8 2.48 1.05 -8.02
CA LEU A 8 3.39 0.28 -8.86
C LEU A 8 2.56 -0.63 -9.79
N LYS A 9 3.04 -0.84 -11.00
CA LYS A 9 2.40 -1.71 -12.01
C LYS A 9 3.22 -2.98 -12.19
N GLY A 10 2.57 -4.06 -12.63
CA GLY A 10 3.23 -5.34 -12.87
C GLY A 10 3.73 -6.04 -11.60
N THR A 11 3.14 -5.73 -10.44
CA THR A 11 3.53 -6.30 -9.15
C THR A 11 2.56 -7.39 -8.65
N ALA A 12 1.62 -7.84 -9.48
CA ALA A 12 0.59 -8.80 -9.07
C ALA A 12 1.19 -10.16 -8.64
N ASP A 13 2.26 -10.60 -9.30
CA ASP A 13 2.93 -11.86 -9.01
C ASP A 13 3.94 -11.76 -7.85
N HIS A 14 4.10 -10.57 -7.25
CA HIS A 14 5.00 -10.40 -6.11
C HIS A 14 4.34 -10.93 -4.84
N LEU A 15 4.98 -11.96 -4.27
CA LEU A 15 4.60 -12.54 -2.99
C LEU A 15 5.20 -11.75 -1.82
N PRO A 16 4.52 -11.72 -0.66
CA PRO A 16 5.12 -11.17 0.56
C PRO A 16 6.37 -11.96 0.97
N PRO A 17 7.24 -11.39 1.83
CA PRO A 17 8.39 -12.10 2.36
C PRO A 17 8.01 -13.44 3.02
N SER A 18 8.97 -14.37 3.08
CA SER A 18 8.75 -15.67 3.73
C SER A 18 8.24 -15.52 5.17
N GLY A 19 7.26 -16.36 5.53
CA GLY A 19 6.60 -16.31 6.85
C GLY A 19 5.33 -15.45 6.91
N TYR A 20 4.88 -14.91 5.77
CA TYR A 20 3.60 -14.22 5.61
C TYR A 20 2.81 -14.86 4.46
N SER A 21 1.51 -15.03 4.66
CA SER A 21 0.58 -15.63 3.70
C SER A 21 -0.03 -14.62 2.73
N SER A 22 -0.06 -13.34 3.09
CA SER A 22 -0.58 -12.25 2.25
C SER A 22 0.07 -10.91 2.59
N TRP A 23 -0.07 -9.93 1.68
CA TRP A 23 0.38 -8.56 1.94
C TRP A 23 -0.42 -7.86 3.05
N GLU A 24 -1.68 -8.25 3.25
CA GLU A 24 -2.49 -7.82 4.40
C GLU A 24 -1.89 -8.33 5.71
N GLU A 25 -1.54 -9.62 5.79
CA GLU A 25 -0.91 -10.19 6.98
C GLU A 25 0.45 -9.53 7.24
N TYR A 26 1.25 -9.36 6.19
CA TYR A 26 2.54 -8.67 6.26
C TYR A 26 2.39 -7.28 6.87
N TRP A 27 1.50 -6.46 6.31
CA TRP A 27 1.28 -5.10 6.78
C TRP A 27 0.76 -5.07 8.23
N THR A 28 -0.22 -5.92 8.56
CA THR A 28 -0.82 -6.02 9.90
C THR A 28 0.23 -6.38 10.95
N ARG A 29 1.08 -7.38 10.67
CA ARG A 29 2.11 -7.82 11.61
C ARG A 29 3.26 -6.84 11.74
N LYS A 30 3.60 -6.10 10.67
CA LYS A 30 4.65 -5.07 10.72
C LYS A 30 4.23 -3.82 11.46
N THR A 31 2.95 -3.45 11.38
CA THR A 31 2.43 -2.24 12.02
C THR A 31 1.79 -2.50 13.39
N GLY A 32 1.36 -3.74 13.66
CA GLY A 32 0.52 -4.08 14.82
C GLY A 32 -0.90 -3.50 14.73
N ARG A 33 -1.32 -3.00 13.56
CA ARG A 33 -2.60 -2.32 13.34
C ARG A 33 -3.55 -3.19 12.53
N ARG A 34 -4.86 -3.00 12.72
CA ARG A 34 -5.88 -3.73 11.98
C ARG A 34 -5.98 -3.23 10.54
N PHE A 35 -5.90 -4.15 9.58
CA PHE A 35 -6.24 -3.90 8.18
C PHE A 35 -7.73 -3.51 8.07
N SER A 36 -8.01 -2.24 7.82
CA SER A 36 -9.37 -1.70 8.01
C SER A 36 -9.82 -0.80 6.86
N ASN A 37 -9.42 0.47 6.89
CA ASN A 37 -9.81 1.43 5.87
C ASN A 37 -8.70 1.60 4.84
N CYS A 38 -9.08 2.02 3.63
CA CYS A 38 -8.15 2.45 2.61
C CYS A 38 -7.28 3.59 3.15
N ALA A 39 -5.95 3.48 2.98
CA ALA A 39 -5.00 4.48 3.46
C ALA A 39 -4.94 5.73 2.56
N CYS A 40 -5.55 5.69 1.37
CA CYS A 40 -5.72 6.88 0.56
C CYS A 40 -6.60 7.88 1.31
N LEU A 41 -6.04 9.04 1.68
CA LEU A 41 -6.65 9.95 2.67
C LEU A 41 -8.05 10.49 2.29
N ASN A 42 -8.39 10.49 1.00
CA ASN A 42 -9.70 10.96 0.50
C ASN A 42 -10.63 9.79 0.14
N CYS A 43 -10.36 8.59 0.63
CA CYS A 43 -11.12 7.38 0.37
C CYS A 43 -11.73 6.83 1.66
N ASN A 44 -13.04 6.59 1.64
CA ASN A 44 -13.79 6.06 2.80
C ASN A 44 -14.14 4.58 2.67
N PHE A 45 -13.63 3.90 1.64
CA PHE A 45 -13.85 2.47 1.44
C PHE A 45 -12.93 1.62 2.34
N ARG A 46 -13.32 0.37 2.56
CA ARG A 46 -12.47 -0.60 3.26
C ARG A 46 -11.26 -0.97 2.42
N ALA A 47 -10.15 -1.25 3.09
CA ALA A 47 -9.02 -1.86 2.41
C ALA A 47 -9.35 -3.32 2.07
N GLU A 48 -8.97 -3.74 0.86
CA GLU A 48 -9.20 -5.09 0.33
C GLU A 48 -7.87 -5.78 0.00
N VAL A 49 -6.81 -4.99 -0.26
CA VAL A 49 -5.51 -5.49 -0.72
C VAL A 49 -4.36 -4.65 -0.18
N GLY A 50 -3.20 -5.28 0.02
CA GLY A 50 -1.94 -4.57 0.26
C GLY A 50 -1.41 -4.00 -1.07
N GLY A 51 -1.65 -2.71 -1.29
CA GLY A 51 -1.25 -2.01 -2.51
C GLY A 51 0.25 -1.73 -2.54
N HIS A 52 0.89 -2.07 -3.65
CA HIS A 52 2.29 -1.75 -3.89
C HIS A 52 2.41 -0.31 -4.37
N VAL A 53 3.14 0.51 -3.63
CA VAL A 53 3.32 1.92 -3.95
C VAL A 53 4.79 2.32 -3.84
N LYS A 54 5.13 3.43 -4.50
CA LYS A 54 6.39 4.16 -4.25
C LYS A 54 6.10 5.62 -3.97
N LYS A 55 6.99 6.26 -3.22
CA LYS A 55 6.94 7.70 -2.99
C LYS A 55 7.14 8.43 -4.33
N VAL A 56 6.38 9.50 -4.56
CA VAL A 56 6.59 10.36 -5.74
C VAL A 56 7.90 11.12 -5.61
N ASN A 57 8.14 11.68 -4.43
CA ASN A 57 9.36 12.42 -4.08
C ASN A 57 10.26 11.56 -3.18
N GLY A 58 10.74 10.44 -3.69
CA GLY A 58 11.60 9.50 -2.97
C GLY A 58 12.46 8.67 -3.91
N GLY A 59 13.14 7.65 -3.38
CA GLY A 59 13.95 6.74 -4.18
C GLY A 59 13.12 5.64 -4.86
N ALA A 60 13.79 4.54 -5.18
CA ALA A 60 13.20 3.38 -5.83
C ALA A 60 12.59 2.36 -4.85
N GLU A 61 12.46 2.71 -3.57
CA GLU A 61 11.95 1.84 -2.51
C GLU A 61 10.45 1.58 -2.69
N TRP A 62 10.07 0.33 -2.39
CA TRP A 62 8.69 -0.12 -2.52
C TRP A 62 8.06 -0.23 -1.15
N TYR A 63 6.78 0.11 -1.10
CA TYR A 63 6.01 0.07 0.12
C TYR A 63 4.69 -0.66 -0.11
N ILE A 64 4.18 -1.22 0.97
CA ILE A 64 2.83 -1.77 1.06
C ILE A 64 2.02 -0.84 1.95
N THR A 65 0.80 -0.56 1.48
CA THR A 65 -0.20 0.21 2.22
C THR A 65 -1.59 -0.40 1.99
N PRO A 66 -2.52 -0.34 2.95
CA PRO A 66 -3.87 -0.86 2.78
C PRO A 66 -4.63 -0.03 1.74
N LEU A 67 -5.15 -0.65 0.68
CA LEU A 67 -5.95 0.04 -0.34
C LEU A 67 -7.22 -0.73 -0.67
N CYS A 68 -8.27 -0.01 -1.06
CA CYS A 68 -9.41 -0.63 -1.74
C CYS A 68 -9.07 -0.96 -3.20
N SER A 69 -9.89 -1.80 -3.83
CA SER A 69 -9.71 -2.20 -5.23
C SER A 69 -9.70 -1.01 -6.21
N SER A 70 -10.50 0.03 -5.94
CA SER A 70 -10.54 1.25 -6.77
C SER A 70 -9.25 2.08 -6.67
N CYS A 71 -8.73 2.31 -5.45
CA CYS A 71 -7.48 3.06 -5.29
C CYS A 71 -6.26 2.28 -5.80
N ASN A 72 -6.26 0.94 -5.69
CA ASN A 72 -5.22 0.07 -6.22
C ASN A 72 -5.44 -0.34 -7.70
N HIS A 73 -6.39 0.27 -8.41
CA HIS A 73 -6.75 -0.17 -9.74
C HIS A 73 -5.60 0.01 -10.75
N TYR A 74 -5.47 -0.92 -11.71
CA TYR A 74 -4.36 -0.92 -12.66
C TYR A 74 -4.35 0.29 -13.62
N THR A 75 -5.49 0.97 -13.80
CA THR A 75 -5.60 2.22 -14.57
C THR A 75 -5.41 3.49 -13.72
N ASN A 76 -5.30 3.35 -12.40
CA ASN A 76 -5.06 4.50 -11.53
C ASN A 76 -3.56 4.83 -11.53
N ASP A 77 -3.18 5.81 -12.36
CA ASP A 77 -1.82 6.34 -12.49
C ASP A 77 -1.61 7.62 -11.68
N GLU A 78 -2.68 8.19 -11.13
CA GLU A 78 -2.65 9.42 -10.37
C GLU A 78 -2.03 9.20 -8.98
N PRO A 79 -1.10 10.07 -8.57
CA PRO A 79 -0.60 10.06 -7.20
C PRO A 79 -1.69 10.37 -6.17
N PHE A 80 -1.55 9.80 -4.97
CA PHE A 80 -2.44 10.06 -3.85
C PHE A 80 -1.67 10.14 -2.54
N TYR A 81 -2.26 10.79 -1.54
CA TYR A 81 -1.66 10.93 -0.22
C TYR A 81 -2.08 9.77 0.69
N VAL A 82 -1.11 9.29 1.46
CA VAL A 82 -1.29 8.35 2.59
C VAL A 82 -0.60 8.90 3.84
N ASP A 83 -0.88 8.35 5.03
CA ASP A 83 0.00 8.61 6.17
C ASP A 83 1.29 7.79 6.06
N SER A 84 2.42 8.39 6.41
CA SER A 84 3.72 7.74 6.55
C SER A 84 3.68 6.48 7.42
N ALA A 85 2.82 6.45 8.44
CA ALA A 85 2.65 5.31 9.34
C ALA A 85 1.92 4.12 8.68
N ASP A 86 1.31 4.32 7.51
CA ASP A 86 0.70 3.26 6.70
C ASP A 86 1.69 2.65 5.69
N LEU A 87 2.90 3.20 5.55
CA LEU A 87 3.90 2.72 4.61
C LEU A 87 4.83 1.69 5.26
N VAL A 88 4.70 0.43 4.85
CA VAL A 88 5.60 -0.65 5.28
C VAL A 88 6.56 -0.99 4.13
N PRO A 89 7.90 -0.97 4.33
CA PRO A 89 8.85 -1.36 3.29
C PRO A 89 8.60 -2.78 2.78
N ALA A 90 8.67 -2.98 1.47
CA ALA A 90 8.53 -4.28 0.82
C ALA A 90 9.75 -4.68 -0.02
N ARG A 91 10.61 -3.72 -0.37
CA ARG A 91 11.89 -3.95 -1.04
C ARG A 91 12.83 -2.77 -0.86
#